data_AF-A0A1W1DNR9-F1
#
_entry.id   AF-A0A1W1DNR9-F1
#
_cell.length_a   1.000
_cell.length_b   1.000
_cell.length_c   1.000
_cell.angle_alpha   90.00
_cell.angle_beta   90.00
_cell.angle_gamma   90.00
#
_symmetry.space_group_name_H-M   'P 1'
#
loop_
_entity.id
_entity.type
_entity.pdbx_description
1 polymer ?
#
loop_
_entity_poly.entity_id
_entity_poly.type
_entity_poly.pdbx_seq_one_letter_code
_entity_poly.pdbx_strand_id
1 'polypeptide(L)' 'MMASNSEDSAHELRTKVTSPNGTTQAAIESFQDQNFEMLVSHAMRAAFDRAREMGVELGDDD' A
#
# COMPACT_ATOMS: atom_id res chain seq x y z
N MET A 1 6.35 -12.45 -12.53
CA MET A 1 5.93 -11.26 -13.28
C MET A 1 5.65 -10.17 -12.25
N MET A 2 6.25 -8.98 -12.35
CA MET A 2 6.02 -7.90 -11.38
C MET A 2 4.67 -7.24 -11.67
N ALA A 3 3.91 -6.86 -10.63
CA ALA A 3 2.63 -6.18 -10.79
C ALA A 3 2.73 -4.88 -11.63
N SER A 4 3.91 -4.24 -11.64
CA SER A 4 4.21 -3.04 -12.42
C SER A 4 4.23 -3.25 -13.94
N ASN A 5 4.25 -4.49 -14.42
CA ASN A 5 4.37 -4.82 -15.83
C ASN A 5 3.08 -5.45 -16.40
N SER A 6 1.99 -5.44 -15.62
CA SER A 6 0.69 -5.98 -16.03
C SER A 6 -0.21 -4.87 -16.56
N GLU A 7 -1.05 -5.21 -17.54
CA GLU A 7 -2.19 -4.36 -17.93
C GLU A 7 -3.38 -4.52 -16.96
N ASP A 8 -3.39 -5.61 -16.18
CA ASP A 8 -4.38 -5.82 -15.12
C ASP A 8 -4.12 -4.86 -13.95
N SER A 9 -5.20 -4.37 -13.35
CA SER A 9 -5.14 -3.66 -12.08
C SER A 9 -4.62 -4.56 -10.94
N ALA A 10 -4.10 -3.93 -9.88
CA ALA A 10 -3.66 -4.66 -8.67
C ALA A 10 -4.79 -5.49 -8.03
N HIS A 11 -6.04 -5.05 -8.16
CA HIS A 11 -7.21 -5.79 -7.69
C HIS A 11 -7.42 -7.06 -8.53
N GLU A 12 -7.41 -6.95 -9.86
CA GLU A 12 -7.56 -8.09 -10.76
C GLU A 12 -6.44 -9.11 -10.58
N LEU A 13 -5.19 -8.64 -10.47
CA LEU A 13 -4.04 -9.49 -10.19
C LEU A 13 -4.21 -10.27 -8.88
N ARG A 14 -4.66 -9.59 -7.81
CA ARG A 14 -4.93 -10.23 -6.51
C ARG A 14 -6.02 -11.29 -6.66
N THR A 15 -7.10 -10.99 -7.37
CA THR A 15 -8.18 -11.96 -7.63
C THR A 15 -7.67 -13.19 -8.38
N LYS A 16 -6.84 -13.01 -9.42
CA LYS A 16 -6.30 -14.13 -10.22
C LYS A 16 -5.43 -15.10 -9.41
N VAL A 17 -4.79 -14.64 -8.32
CA VAL A 17 -3.92 -15.47 -7.47
C VAL A 17 -4.58 -15.95 -6.17
N THR A 18 -5.88 -15.66 -6.00
CA THR A 18 -6.63 -15.97 -4.78
C THR A 18 -7.71 -17.02 -5.06
N SER A 19 -7.41 -18.28 -4.77
CA SER A 19 -8.42 -19.35 -4.85
C SER A 19 -9.32 -19.37 -3.62
N PRO A 20 -10.61 -19.72 -3.76
CA PRO A 20 -11.51 -19.94 -2.63
C PRO A 20 -10.96 -20.96 -1.64
N ASN A 21 -10.98 -20.64 -0.34
CA ASN A 21 -10.41 -21.41 0.76
C ASN A 21 -8.90 -21.70 0.60
N GLY A 22 -8.19 -20.89 -0.19
CA GLY A 22 -6.76 -21.03 -0.43
C GLY A 22 -5.90 -20.33 0.63
N THR A 23 -4.59 -20.60 0.59
CA THR A 23 -3.61 -19.97 1.48
C THR A 23 -3.47 -18.47 1.23
N THR A 24 -3.54 -18.03 -0.03
CA THR A 24 -3.52 -16.60 -0.38
C THR A 24 -4.74 -15.87 0.18
N GLN A 25 -5.92 -16.49 0.13
CA GLN A 25 -7.14 -15.90 0.69
C GLN A 25 -6.99 -15.69 2.20
N ALA A 26 -6.58 -16.74 2.93
CA ALA A 26 -6.38 -16.66 4.37
C ALA A 26 -5.36 -15.57 4.77
N ALA A 27 -4.29 -15.40 3.98
CA ALA A 27 -3.32 -14.32 4.20
C ALA A 27 -3.95 -12.92 3.98
N ILE A 28 -4.74 -12.74 2.93
CA ILE A 28 -5.44 -11.47 2.66
C ILE A 28 -6.44 -11.14 3.76
N GLU A 29 -7.24 -12.12 4.21
CA GLU A 29 -8.21 -11.95 5.30
C GLU A 29 -7.50 -11.53 6.59
N SER A 30 -6.36 -12.15 6.92
CA SER A 30 -5.54 -11.76 8.07
C SER A 30 -5.00 -10.32 7.96
N PHE A 31 -4.67 -9.83 6.75
CA PHE A 31 -4.30 -8.43 6.56
C PHE A 31 -5.49 -7.49 6.77
N GLN A 32 -6.66 -7.86 6.27
CA GLN A 32 -7.89 -7.07 6.40
C GLN A 32 -8.33 -6.96 7.86
N ASP A 33 -8.28 -8.06 8.62
CA ASP A 33 -8.57 -8.08 10.06
C ASP A 33 -7.64 -7.15 10.86
N GLN A 34 -6.42 -6.92 10.36
CA GLN A 34 -5.44 -6.02 10.94
C GLN A 34 -5.51 -4.58 10.39
N ASN A 35 -6.55 -4.24 9.63
CA ASN A 35 -6.75 -2.92 9.01
C ASN A 35 -5.56 -2.47 8.14
N PHE A 36 -4.97 -3.40 7.39
CA PHE A 36 -3.76 -3.14 6.61
C PHE A 36 -3.87 -1.93 5.67
N GLU A 37 -5.02 -1.75 4.99
CA GLU A 37 -5.24 -0.63 4.09
C GLU A 37 -5.15 0.73 4.80
N MET A 38 -5.72 0.82 5.99
CA MET A 38 -5.65 2.03 6.83
C MET A 38 -4.23 2.27 7.33
N LEU A 39 -3.52 1.21 7.73
CA LEU A 39 -2.13 1.30 8.17
C LEU A 39 -1.23 1.88 7.07
N VAL A 40 -1.35 1.36 5.84
CA VAL A 40 -0.58 1.86 4.70
C VAL A 40 -0.94 3.31 4.37
N SER A 41 -2.23 3.66 4.38
CA SER A 41 -2.68 5.04 4.14
C SER A 41 -2.07 6.02 5.16
N HIS A 42 -2.13 5.70 6.44
CA HIS A 42 -1.54 6.53 7.50
C HIS A 42 -0.03 6.64 7.38
N ALA A 43 0.67 5.55 7.09
CA ALA A 43 2.12 5.56 6.92
C ALA A 43 2.54 6.47 5.76
N MET A 44 1.86 6.37 4.62
CA MET A 44 2.12 7.25 3.46
C MET A 44 1.81 8.71 3.77
N ARG A 45 0.76 8.98 4.55
CA ARG A 45 0.44 10.35 4.98
C ARG A 45 1.53 10.92 5.89
N ALA A 46 1.99 10.14 6.88
CA ALA A 46 3.07 10.56 7.78
C ALA A 46 4.37 10.84 7.02
N ALA A 47 4.71 10.00 6.03
CA ALA A 47 5.87 10.23 5.16
C ALA A 47 5.72 11.53 4.34
N PHE A 48 4.54 11.76 3.77
CA PHE A 48 4.23 12.99 3.04
C PHE A 48 4.36 14.24 3.92
N ASP A 49 3.78 14.21 5.13
CA ASP A 49 3.82 15.34 6.05
C ASP A 49 5.26 15.66 6.46
N ARG A 50 6.08 14.63 6.75
CA ARG A 50 7.52 14.82 7.05
C ARG A 50 8.29 15.39 5.87
N ALA A 51 8.04 14.90 4.65
CA ALA A 51 8.67 15.44 3.45
C ALA A 51 8.35 16.93 3.26
N ARG A 52 7.11 17.33 3.55
CA ARG A 52 6.69 18.73 3.49
C ARG A 52 7.38 19.59 4.56
N GLU A 53 7.45 19.12 5.80
CA GLU A 53 8.18 19.80 6.87
C GLU A 53 9.64 20.05 6.49
N MET A 54 10.35 19.01 6.00
CA MET A 54 11.74 19.15 5.55
C MET A 54 11.88 20.15 4.39
N GLY A 55 10.91 20.17 3.47
CA GLY A 55 10.91 21.13 2.36
C GLY A 55 10.72 22.58 2.83
N VAL A 56 9.95 22.82 3.89
CA VAL A 56 9.81 24.15 4.52
C VAL A 56 11.09 24.52 5.28
N GLU A 57 11.60 23.61 6.13
CA GLU A 57 12.84 23.82 6.90
C GLU A 57 14.02 24.21 5.99
N LEU A 58 14.14 23.59 4.82
CA LEU A 58 15.23 23.84 3.87
C LEU A 58 14.99 25.02 2.93
N GLY A 59 13.74 25.46 2.76
CA GLY A 59 13.37 26.61 1.91
C GLY A 59 13.41 27.95 2.65
N ASP A 60 13.36 27.92 3.97
CA ASP A 60 13.48 29.10 4.85
C ASP A 60 14.95 29.46 5.17
N ASP A 61 15.92 28.66 4.69
CA ASP A 61 17.37 28.88 4.83
C ASP A 61 18.00 29.67 3.63
N ASP A 62 17.19 30.15 2.67
CA ASP A 62 17.59 30.99 1.52
C ASP A 62 17.23 32.49 1.69
#